data_AF-A0A348WLQ8-F1
#
_entry.id   AF-A0A348WLQ8-F1
#
_cell.length_a   1.000
_cell.length_b   1.000
_cell.length_c   1.000
_cell.angle_alpha   90.00
_cell.angle_beta   90.00
_cell.angle_gamma   90.00
#
_symmetry.space_group_name_H-M   'P 1'
#
loop_
_entity.id
_entity.type
_entity.pdbx_description
1 polymer ?
#
loop_
_entity_poly.entity_id
_entity_poly.type
_entity_poly.pdbx_seq_one_letter_code
_entity_poly.pdbx_strand_id
1 'polypeptide(L)' 'MLNKALELTLNDAFRLARERRHELMTVEHLLVALLDNPDAAEVLRACGLNFEQ' A
#
# COMPACT_ATOMS: atom_id res chain seq x y z
N MET A 1 -10.96 -12.46 8.75
CA MET A 1 -9.48 -12.35 8.81
C MET A 1 -9.00 -11.75 7.51
N LEU A 2 -7.95 -10.94 7.58
CA LEU A 2 -7.31 -10.41 6.37
C LEU A 2 -6.53 -11.54 5.69
N ASN A 3 -6.35 -11.45 4.37
CA ASN A 3 -5.45 -12.38 3.68
C ASN A 3 -3.98 -11.99 3.96
N LYS A 4 -3.07 -12.94 3.78
CA LYS A 4 -1.64 -12.72 4.06
C LYS A 4 -1.03 -11.60 3.22
N ALA A 5 -1.49 -11.42 1.98
CA ALA A 5 -1.02 -10.36 1.09
C ALA A 5 -1.35 -8.96 1.63
N LEU A 6 -2.57 -8.77 2.12
CA LEU A 6 -3.02 -7.51 2.71
C LEU A 6 -2.34 -7.24 4.06
N GLU A 7 -2.10 -8.27 4.87
CA GLU A 7 -1.33 -8.12 6.12
C GLU A 7 0.10 -7.62 5.86
N LEU A 8 0.78 -8.15 4.82
CA LEU A 8 2.09 -7.65 4.40
C LEU A 8 2.02 -6.19 3.95
N THR A 9 1.03 -5.84 3.15
CA THR A 9 0.83 -4.46 2.65
C THR A 9 0.61 -3.47 3.81
N LEU A 10 -0.17 -3.85 4.82
CA LEU A 10 -0.39 -3.04 6.02
C LEU A 10 0.89 -2.86 6.84
N ASN A 11 1.71 -3.91 6.96
CA ASN A 11 3.00 -3.83 7.63
C ASN A 11 3.97 -2.88 6.89
N ASP A 12 3.94 -2.88 5.55
CA ASP A 12 4.76 -1.99 4.73
C ASP A 12 4.29 -0.52 4.84
N ALA A 13 2.97 -0.28 4.82
CA ALA A 13 2.40 1.04 5.08
C ALA A 13 2.79 1.59 6.47
N PHE A 14 2.77 0.74 7.49
CA PHE A 14 3.17 1.11 8.84
C PHE A 14 4.67 1.40 8.93
N ARG A 15 5.50 0.59 8.26
CA ARG A 15 6.95 0.81 8.17
C ARG A 15 7.26 2.14 7.50
N LEU A 16 6.60 2.45 6.39
CA LEU A 16 6.74 3.71 5.66
C LEU A 16 6.45 4.94 6.54
N ALA A 17 5.34 4.90 7.30
CA ALA A 17 5.00 5.98 8.22
C ALA A 17 6.06 6.14 9.32
N ARG A 18 6.53 5.02 9.89
CA ARG A 18 7.54 5.01 10.96
C ARG A 18 8.90 5.51 10.50
N GLU A 19 9.37 5.07 9.33
CA GLU A 19 10.65 5.50 8.75
C GLU A 19 10.68 7.00 8.48
N ARG A 20 9.53 7.58 8.08
CA ARG A 20 9.38 9.03 7.91
C ARG A 20 9.07 9.78 9.20
N ARG A 21 9.01 9.08 10.35
CA ARG A 21 8.69 9.64 11.67
C ARG A 21 7.33 10.35 11.69
N HIS A 22 6.37 9.85 10.92
CA HIS A 22 5.00 10.32 10.99
C HIS A 22 4.33 9.77 12.26
N GLU A 23 3.59 10.64 12.94
CA GLU A 23 2.88 10.30 14.18
C GLU A 23 1.79 9.24 13.95
N LEU A 24 1.18 9.27 12.77
CA LEU A 24 0.07 8.40 12.39
C LEU A 24 0.34 7.79 11.02
N MET A 25 -0.09 6.54 10.86
CA MET A 25 -0.32 5.96 9.54
C MET A 25 -1.67 6.47 9.03
N THR A 26 -1.70 6.91 7.78
CA THR A 26 -2.91 7.41 7.12
C THR A 26 -3.31 6.53 5.94
N VAL A 27 -4.46 6.80 5.33
CA VAL A 27 -4.92 6.07 4.12
C VAL A 27 -4.00 6.32 2.92
N GLU A 28 -3.28 7.44 2.88
CA GLU A 28 -2.29 7.74 1.85
C GLU A 28 -1.07 6.81 1.94
N HIS A 29 -0.62 6.46 3.15
CA HIS A 29 0.45 5.47 3.32
C HIS A 29 0.02 4.08 2.87
N LEU A 30 -1.21 3.71 3.21
CA LEU A 30 -1.81 2.47 2.74
C LEU A 30 -1.94 2.45 1.22
N LEU A 31 -2.40 3.55 0.61
CA LEU A 31 -2.49 3.67 -0.84
C LEU A 31 -1.12 3.50 -1.49
N VAL A 32 -0.08 4.14 -0.96
CA VAL A 32 1.30 3.98 -1.46
C VAL A 32 1.72 2.51 -1.40
N ALA A 33 1.53 1.83 -0.26
CA ALA A 33 1.88 0.41 -0.15
C ALA A 33 1.02 -0.50 -1.05
N LEU A 34 -0.24 -0.14 -1.31
CA LEU A 34 -1.12 -0.87 -2.22
C LEU A 34 -0.68 -0.78 -3.68
N LEU A 35 0.11 0.22 -4.06
CA LEU A 35 0.68 0.28 -5.41
C LEU A 35 1.69 -0.87 -5.63
N ASP A 36 2.36 -1.36 -4.57
CA ASP A 36 3.29 -2.50 -4.60
C ASP A 36 2.57 -3.85 -4.44
N ASN A 37 1.32 -3.84 -4.00
CA ASN A 37 0.52 -5.06 -3.82
C ASN A 37 0.05 -5.56 -5.20
N PRO A 38 0.40 -6.80 -5.62
CA PRO A 38 0.08 -7.29 -6.97
C PRO A 38 -1.41 -7.29 -7.29
N ASP A 39 -2.26 -7.73 -6.35
CA ASP A 39 -3.71 -7.82 -6.53
C ASP A 39 -4.33 -6.41 -6.70
N ALA A 40 -3.88 -5.46 -5.88
CA ALA A 40 -4.35 -4.08 -5.96
C ALA A 40 -3.81 -3.37 -7.21
N ALA A 41 -2.53 -3.57 -7.54
CA ALA A 41 -1.91 -2.99 -8.72
C ALA A 41 -2.59 -3.45 -10.02
N GLU A 42 -2.98 -4.72 -10.12
CA GLU A 42 -3.75 -5.25 -11.25
C GLU A 42 -5.07 -4.48 -11.44
N VAL A 43 -5.84 -4.32 -10.37
CA VAL A 43 -7.13 -3.59 -10.40
C VAL A 43 -6.91 -2.12 -10.76
N LEU A 44 -5.91 -1.46 -10.17
CA LEU A 44 -5.63 -0.05 -10.43
C LEU A 44 -5.19 0.18 -11.89
N ARG A 45 -4.36 -0.71 -12.45
CA ARG A 45 -3.99 -0.66 -13.88
C ARG A 45 -5.19 -0.94 -14.78
N ALA A 46 -6.07 -1.87 -14.41
CA ALA A 46 -7.32 -2.12 -15.14
C ALA A 46 -8.28 -0.90 -15.11
N CYS A 47 -8.21 -0.08 -14.06
CA CYS A 47 -8.90 1.21 -13.98
C CYS A 47 -8.22 2.35 -14.78
N GLY A 48 -7.11 2.07 -15.49
CA GLY A 48 -6.41 3.04 -16.33
C GLY A 48 -5.40 3.92 -15.59
N LEU A 49 -5.03 3.57 -14.35
CA LEU A 49 -3.99 4.30 -13.63
C LEU A 49 -2.62 3.94 -14.21
N ASN A 50 -1.80 4.97 -14.43
CA ASN A 50 -0.41 4.82 -14.84
C ASN A 50 0.52 5.21 -13.69
N PHE A 51 1.21 4.22 -13.13
CA PHE A 51 2.23 4.40 -12.10
C PHE A 51 3.38 3.43 -12.35
N GLU A 52 4.59 3.94 -12.15
CA GLU A 52 5.85 3.20 -12.12
C GLU A 52 6.33 3.14 -10.67
N GLN A 53 6.90 2.00 -10.30
CA GLN A 53 7.59 1.81 -9.04
C GLN A 53 9.04 1.45 -9.31
#